data_AF-A0A023NCQ2-F1
#
_entry.id   AF-A0A023NCQ2-F1
#
_cell.length_a   1.000
_cell.length_b   1.000
_cell.length_c   1.000
_cell.angle_alpha   90.00
_cell.angle_beta   90.00
_cell.angle_gamma   90.00
#
_symmetry.space_group_name_H-M   'P 1'
#
loop_
_entity.id
_entity.type
_entity.pdbx_description
1 polymer ?
#
loop_
_entity_poly.entity_id
_entity_poly.type
_entity_poly.pdbx_seq_one_letter_code
_entity_poly.pdbx_strand_id
1 'polypeptide(L)'
;MQFSFIILSSFCLYVGALPRLNELHYKAKHGGERGQKSDAQPQQMPRRLPFPRPGPMPEYLQDASEKAQFEYQQMFAEDNGQTPKGELKAKLAKWAESNGMKKEFDMHQEEYQRKKEAFHKLMTANLGGEALRVSKKIWEITHNDELSRNDECQQLQDVLDV
;
A
#
# COMPACT_ATOMS: atom_id res chain seq x y z
N MET A 1 14.65 9.58 18.91
CA MET A 1 14.21 8.57 17.94
C MET A 1 12.90 7.89 18.37
N GLN A 2 11.82 8.66 18.58
CA GLN A 2 10.48 8.13 18.90
C GLN A 2 9.36 8.77 18.08
N PHE A 3 9.67 9.81 17.30
CA PHE A 3 8.69 10.56 16.50
C PHE A 3 8.39 9.91 15.13
N SER A 4 9.33 9.15 14.57
CA SER A 4 9.19 8.53 13.24
C SER A 4 8.15 7.41 13.17
N PHE A 5 7.83 6.78 14.32
CA PHE A 5 6.81 5.73 14.40
C PHE A 5 5.36 6.26 14.44
N ILE A 6 5.16 7.53 14.83
CA ILE A 6 3.83 8.12 15.00
C ILE A 6 3.23 8.55 13.65
N ILE A 7 4.08 8.93 12.69
CA ILE A 7 3.65 9.34 11.35
C ILE A 7 3.23 8.12 10.52
N LEU A 8 3.97 7.02 10.64
CA LEU A 8 3.63 5.73 10.01
C LEU A 8 2.40 5.07 10.64
N SER A 9 2.20 5.20 11.96
CA SER A 9 0.99 4.69 12.60
C SER A 9 -0.25 5.53 12.24
N SER A 10 -0.13 6.84 12.04
CA SER A 10 -1.26 7.69 11.60
C SER A 10 -1.67 7.44 10.15
N PHE A 11 -0.72 7.16 9.24
CA PHE A 11 -1.03 6.81 7.85
C PHE A 11 -1.65 5.41 7.70
N CYS A 12 -1.35 4.48 8.60
CA CYS A 12 -1.83 3.10 8.53
C CYS A 12 -3.08 2.81 9.39
N LEU A 13 -3.34 3.54 10.48
CA LEU A 13 -4.40 3.19 11.44
C LEU A 13 -5.76 3.82 11.18
N TYR A 14 -5.86 4.96 10.47
CA TYR A 14 -7.13 5.69 10.38
C TYR A 14 -8.05 5.30 9.21
N VAL A 15 -7.56 4.59 8.19
CA VAL A 15 -8.43 4.05 7.12
C VAL A 15 -9.05 2.70 7.52
N GLY A 16 -8.63 2.09 8.64
CA GLY A 16 -9.15 0.82 9.15
C GLY A 16 -10.04 0.92 10.40
N ALA A 17 -10.21 2.11 10.98
CA ALA A 17 -10.97 2.29 12.21
C ALA A 17 -12.41 2.71 11.91
N LEU A 18 -13.24 1.74 11.46
CA LEU A 18 -14.71 1.63 11.60
C LEU A 18 -15.21 0.62 10.55
N PRO A 19 -15.85 -0.54 10.87
CA PRO A 19 -16.02 -1.22 12.17
C PRO A 19 -15.67 -2.73 12.11
N ARG A 20 -14.87 -3.26 13.06
CA ARG A 20 -14.88 -4.71 13.37
C ARG A 20 -14.69 -4.96 14.87
N LEU A 21 -15.76 -4.71 15.63
CA LEU A 21 -16.13 -5.58 16.75
C LEU A 21 -16.80 -6.83 16.15
N ASN A 22 -15.99 -7.75 15.62
CA ASN A 22 -16.32 -9.17 15.55
C ASN A 22 -15.07 -9.93 15.10
N GLU A 23 -14.29 -10.33 16.09
CA GLU A 23 -13.11 -11.16 15.95
C GLU A 23 -13.56 -12.63 15.90
N LEU A 24 -13.30 -13.32 14.80
CA LEU A 24 -13.30 -14.78 14.76
C LEU A 24 -11.84 -15.25 14.78
N HIS A 25 -11.43 -15.74 15.94
CA HIS A 25 -10.18 -16.45 16.20
C HIS A 25 -9.98 -17.61 15.20
N TYR A 26 -8.85 -17.62 14.50
CA TYR A 26 -8.28 -18.87 13.98
C TYR A 26 -6.83 -19.05 14.48
N LYS A 27 -6.68 -20.00 15.40
CA LYS A 27 -5.42 -20.56 15.87
C LYS A 27 -4.77 -21.38 14.74
N ALA A 28 -3.54 -21.05 14.38
CA ALA A 28 -2.65 -22.01 13.71
C ALA A 28 -1.63 -22.54 14.71
N LYS A 29 -1.74 -23.83 15.03
CA LYS A 29 -0.68 -24.64 15.67
C LYS A 29 0.37 -24.95 14.61
N HIS A 30 1.66 -24.84 14.94
CA HIS A 30 2.67 -25.81 14.49
C HIS A 30 3.80 -25.89 15.51
N GLY A 31 4.04 -27.09 16.02
CA GLY A 31 5.28 -27.48 16.69
C GLY A 31 6.20 -28.21 15.72
N GLY A 32 7.47 -28.35 16.11
CA GLY A 32 8.42 -29.28 15.50
C GLY A 32 9.82 -28.69 15.31
N GLU A 33 10.72 -29.04 16.22
CA GLU A 33 12.16 -28.74 16.20
C GLU A 33 12.91 -29.47 15.06
N ARG A 34 13.94 -28.85 14.47
CA ARG A 34 15.34 -29.32 14.54
C ARG A 34 16.27 -28.40 13.74
N GLY A 35 17.46 -28.19 14.31
CA GLY A 35 18.42 -27.18 13.89
C GLY A 35 19.34 -27.55 12.73
N GLN A 36 20.01 -26.52 12.23
CA GLN A 36 21.38 -26.54 11.76
C GLN A 36 21.90 -25.10 11.81
N LYS A 37 23.02 -24.91 12.52
CA LYS A 37 23.77 -23.65 12.55
C LYS A 37 24.47 -23.50 11.21
N SER A 38 24.14 -22.44 10.48
CA SER A 38 24.96 -21.95 9.38
C SER A 38 25.45 -20.56 9.78
N ASP A 39 26.75 -20.44 9.99
CA ASP A 39 27.49 -19.18 10.17
C ASP A 39 27.58 -18.46 8.81
N ALA A 40 26.42 -18.12 8.23
CA ALA A 40 26.34 -17.15 7.17
C ALA A 40 26.25 -15.78 7.84
N GLN A 41 27.33 -15.00 7.74
CA GLN A 41 27.31 -13.57 8.02
C GLN A 41 26.09 -12.99 7.30
N PRO A 42 25.08 -12.44 8.01
CA PRO A 42 23.88 -11.96 7.34
C PRO A 42 24.33 -10.82 6.45
N GLN A 43 24.31 -11.06 5.13
CA GLN A 43 24.18 -9.98 4.16
C GLN A 43 22.99 -9.17 4.68
N GLN A 44 23.28 -7.99 5.25
CA GLN A 44 22.25 -7.06 5.65
C GLN A 44 21.53 -6.70 4.35
N MET A 45 20.45 -7.43 4.06
CA MET A 45 19.52 -7.00 3.03
C MET A 45 19.16 -5.56 3.39
N PRO A 46 19.21 -4.62 2.43
CA PRO A 46 18.80 -3.25 2.69
C PRO A 46 17.47 -3.31 3.44
N ARG A 47 17.37 -2.63 4.59
CA ARG A 47 16.12 -2.54 5.37
C ARG A 47 15.08 -1.85 4.49
N ARG A 48 14.46 -2.58 3.58
CA ARG A 48 13.33 -2.09 2.80
C ARG A 48 12.15 -2.04 3.74
N LEU A 49 11.40 -0.94 3.70
CA LEU A 49 10.08 -0.91 4.32
C LEU A 49 9.29 -2.10 3.79
N PRO A 50 8.74 -2.96 4.68
CA PRO A 50 7.88 -4.03 4.21
C PRO A 50 6.74 -3.40 3.43
N PHE A 51 6.30 -4.07 2.36
CA PHE A 51 5.11 -3.62 1.64
C PHE A 51 3.99 -3.43 2.65
N PRO A 52 3.33 -2.25 2.66
CA PRO A 52 2.09 -2.08 3.40
C PRO A 52 1.16 -3.23 3.02
N ARG A 53 0.54 -3.86 4.02
CA ARG A 53 -0.39 -4.95 3.76
C ARG A 53 -1.44 -4.46 2.76
N PRO A 54 -1.86 -5.31 1.80
CA PRO A 54 -2.94 -4.96 0.89
C PRO A 54 -4.13 -4.42 1.70
N GLY A 55 -4.68 -3.30 1.24
CA GLY A 55 -5.89 -2.73 1.83
C GLY A 55 -7.08 -3.68 1.68
N PRO A 56 -8.21 -3.37 2.33
CA PRO A 56 -9.44 -4.11 2.06
C PRO A 56 -9.78 -4.05 0.57
N MET A 57 -10.44 -5.10 0.07
CA MET A 57 -10.94 -5.13 -1.30
C MET A 57 -11.88 -3.93 -1.54
N PRO A 58 -11.68 -3.15 -2.61
CA PRO A 58 -12.57 -2.04 -2.95
C PRO A 58 -14.05 -2.43 -2.96
N GLU A 59 -14.93 -1.56 -2.47
CA GLU A 59 -16.37 -1.84 -2.35
C GLU A 59 -17.02 -2.17 -3.70
N TYR A 60 -16.59 -1.50 -4.77
CA TYR A 60 -17.13 -1.74 -6.11
C TYR A 60 -16.86 -3.16 -6.64
N LEU A 61 -15.93 -3.89 -6.03
CA LEU A 61 -15.65 -5.30 -6.37
C LEU A 61 -16.58 -6.29 -5.65
N GLN A 62 -17.37 -5.85 -4.66
CA GLN A 62 -18.32 -6.73 -3.96
C GLN A 62 -19.41 -7.24 -4.90
N ASP A 63 -19.83 -6.40 -5.85
CA ASP A 63 -20.83 -6.73 -6.87
C ASP A 63 -20.21 -7.42 -8.11
N ALA A 64 -18.89 -7.57 -8.14
CA ALA A 64 -18.20 -8.25 -9.23
C ALA A 64 -18.38 -9.77 -9.15
N SER A 65 -18.29 -10.44 -10.30
CA SER A 65 -18.25 -11.91 -10.32
C SER A 65 -17.06 -12.45 -9.52
N GLU A 66 -17.18 -13.65 -8.94
CA GLU A 66 -16.08 -14.30 -8.20
C GLU A 66 -14.79 -14.41 -9.05
N LYS A 67 -14.97 -14.69 -10.35
CA LYS A 67 -13.86 -14.72 -11.31
C LYS A 67 -13.17 -13.37 -11.42
N ALA A 68 -13.94 -12.29 -11.54
CA ALA A 68 -13.41 -10.93 -11.62
C ALA A 68 -12.68 -10.54 -10.32
N GLN A 69 -13.24 -10.86 -9.16
CA GLN A 69 -12.58 -10.63 -7.86
C GLN A 69 -11.24 -11.39 -7.75
N PHE A 70 -11.20 -12.63 -8.24
CA PHE A 70 -9.98 -13.44 -8.26
C PHE A 70 -8.92 -12.86 -9.20
N GLU A 71 -9.30 -12.49 -10.43
CA GLU A 71 -8.41 -11.84 -11.40
C GLU A 71 -7.82 -10.54 -10.85
N TYR A 72 -8.65 -9.74 -10.16
CA TYR A 72 -8.19 -8.53 -9.49
C TYR A 72 -7.09 -8.83 -8.46
N GLN A 73 -7.28 -9.86 -7.62
CA GLN A 73 -6.29 -10.25 -6.61
C GLN A 73 -4.99 -10.78 -7.24
N GLN A 74 -5.10 -11.59 -8.30
CA GLN A 74 -3.92 -12.13 -9.01
C GLN A 74 -3.03 -11.05 -9.62
N MET A 75 -3.64 -9.97 -10.15
CA MET A 75 -2.91 -8.89 -10.80
C MET A 75 -1.82 -8.26 -9.90
N PHE A 76 -2.04 -8.25 -8.58
CA PHE A 76 -1.08 -7.72 -7.61
C PHE A 76 -0.22 -8.80 -6.97
N ALA A 77 -0.74 -10.03 -6.82
CA ALA A 77 0.00 -11.13 -6.21
C ALA A 77 1.18 -11.58 -7.09
N GLU A 78 1.02 -11.55 -8.41
CA GLU A 78 2.04 -12.03 -9.35
C GLU A 78 3.11 -10.97 -9.67
N ASP A 79 2.76 -9.68 -9.55
CA ASP A 79 3.62 -8.56 -9.91
C ASP A 79 4.87 -8.41 -9.02
N ASN A 80 4.79 -8.86 -7.76
CA ASN A 80 5.84 -8.69 -6.75
C ASN A 80 6.36 -7.24 -6.61
N GLY A 81 5.54 -6.25 -6.99
CA GLY A 81 5.83 -4.82 -6.89
C GLY A 81 6.84 -4.30 -7.91
N GLN A 82 7.02 -5.00 -9.04
CA GLN A 82 7.98 -4.63 -10.09
C GLN A 82 7.39 -3.74 -11.17
N THR A 83 6.11 -3.91 -11.52
CA THR A 83 5.50 -3.09 -12.58
C THR A 83 5.34 -1.64 -12.08
N PRO A 84 5.65 -0.64 -12.91
CA PRO A 84 5.33 0.76 -12.62
C PRO A 84 3.85 0.98 -12.29
N LYS A 85 3.55 1.87 -11.34
CA LYS A 85 2.15 2.14 -10.93
C LYS A 85 1.26 2.58 -12.09
N GLY A 86 1.78 3.41 -13.01
CA GLY A 86 1.03 3.86 -14.18
C GLY A 86 0.59 2.70 -15.09
N GLU A 87 1.48 1.72 -15.28
CA GLU A 87 1.16 0.51 -16.04
C GLU A 87 0.15 -0.38 -15.31
N LEU A 88 0.28 -0.53 -13.99
CA LEU A 88 -0.73 -1.24 -13.18
C LEU A 88 -2.09 -0.57 -13.25
N LYS A 89 -2.17 0.77 -13.15
CA LYS A 89 -3.42 1.52 -13.32
C LYS A 89 -4.04 1.27 -14.69
N ALA A 90 -3.24 1.26 -15.75
CA ALA A 90 -3.71 0.97 -17.10
C ALA A 90 -4.21 -0.48 -17.26
N LYS A 91 -3.52 -1.46 -16.65
CA LYS A 91 -3.96 -2.86 -16.60
C LYS A 91 -5.31 -2.99 -15.86
N LEU A 92 -5.46 -2.33 -14.70
CA LEU A 92 -6.72 -2.31 -13.95
C LEU A 92 -7.86 -1.67 -14.76
N ALA A 93 -7.62 -0.54 -15.42
CA ALA A 93 -8.65 0.13 -16.22
C ALA A 93 -9.16 -0.77 -17.35
N LYS A 94 -8.25 -1.46 -18.06
CA LYS A 94 -8.62 -2.43 -19.11
C LYS A 94 -9.38 -3.63 -18.55
N TRP A 95 -8.95 -4.13 -17.39
CA TRP A 95 -9.63 -5.23 -16.70
C TRP A 95 -11.05 -4.84 -16.29
N ALA A 96 -11.24 -3.63 -15.72
CA ALA A 96 -12.55 -3.12 -15.32
C ALA A 96 -13.47 -2.96 -16.54
N GLU A 97 -12.94 -2.46 -17.65
CA GLU A 97 -13.68 -2.37 -18.92
C GLU A 97 -14.10 -3.75 -19.44
N SER A 98 -13.20 -4.73 -19.40
CA SER A 98 -13.47 -6.10 -19.87
C SER A 98 -14.49 -6.84 -19.02
N ASN A 99 -14.61 -6.46 -17.75
CA ASN A 99 -15.58 -7.02 -16.81
C ASN A 99 -16.87 -6.18 -16.67
N GLY A 100 -17.03 -5.11 -17.47
CA GLY A 100 -18.23 -4.26 -17.44
C GLY A 100 -18.35 -3.36 -16.22
N MET A 101 -17.23 -3.08 -15.54
CA MET A 101 -17.15 -2.33 -14.28
C MET A 101 -16.45 -0.97 -14.41
N LYS A 102 -16.28 -0.49 -15.64
CA LYS A 102 -15.49 0.72 -15.95
C LYS A 102 -16.00 1.94 -15.18
N LYS A 103 -17.32 2.13 -15.14
CA LYS A 103 -17.94 3.29 -14.51
C LYS A 103 -17.66 3.32 -13.01
N GLU A 104 -17.83 2.18 -12.34
CA GLU A 104 -17.60 2.04 -10.90
C GLU A 104 -16.12 2.18 -10.56
N PHE A 105 -15.24 1.62 -11.41
CA PHE A 105 -13.79 1.80 -11.30
C PHE A 105 -13.39 3.27 -11.43
N ASP A 106 -13.87 3.98 -12.46
CA ASP A 106 -13.54 5.39 -12.69
C ASP A 106 -14.02 6.26 -11.53
N MET A 107 -15.26 6.05 -11.06
CA MET A 107 -15.81 6.75 -9.90
C MET A 107 -14.97 6.51 -8.63
N HIS A 108 -14.59 5.27 -8.36
CA HIS A 108 -13.74 4.92 -7.22
C HIS A 108 -12.34 5.56 -7.33
N GLN A 109 -11.74 5.60 -8.52
CA GLN A 109 -10.44 6.26 -8.74
C GLN A 109 -10.52 7.75 -8.48
N GLU A 110 -11.55 8.43 -9.00
CA GLU A 110 -11.76 9.86 -8.76
C GLU A 110 -11.97 10.17 -7.27
N GLU A 111 -12.78 9.37 -6.58
CA GLU A 111 -13.01 9.54 -5.15
C GLU A 111 -11.73 9.32 -4.33
N TYR A 112 -10.98 8.26 -4.65
CA TYR A 112 -9.72 7.95 -4.00
C TYR A 112 -8.70 9.08 -4.19
N GLN A 113 -8.56 9.60 -5.41
CA GLN A 113 -7.66 10.71 -5.71
C GLN A 113 -8.09 11.99 -4.96
N ARG A 114 -9.38 12.30 -4.94
CA ARG A 114 -9.92 13.45 -4.20
C ARG A 114 -9.63 13.36 -2.70
N LYS A 115 -9.84 12.17 -2.09
CA LYS A 115 -9.54 11.93 -0.67
C LYS A 115 -8.05 12.11 -0.37
N LYS A 116 -7.17 11.58 -1.23
CA LYS A 116 -5.70 11.74 -1.09
C LYS A 116 -5.28 13.20 -1.16
N GLU A 117 -5.78 13.96 -2.13
CA GLU A 117 -5.46 15.38 -2.27
C GLU A 117 -5.95 16.22 -1.09
N ALA A 118 -7.19 15.98 -0.65
CA ALA A 118 -7.75 16.67 0.52
C ALA A 118 -6.91 16.40 1.77
N PHE A 119 -6.52 15.15 1.98
CA PHE A 119 -5.67 14.77 3.10
C PHE A 119 -4.28 15.42 3.03
N HIS A 120 -3.64 15.43 1.86
CA HIS A 120 -2.34 16.09 1.71
C HIS A 120 -2.39 17.59 1.95
N LYS A 121 -3.43 18.27 1.44
CA LYS A 121 -3.67 19.69 1.72
C LYS A 121 -3.84 19.95 3.22
N LEU A 122 -4.65 19.13 3.89
CA LEU A 122 -4.85 19.22 5.34
C LEU A 122 -3.54 19.02 6.11
N MET A 123 -2.77 17.99 5.77
CA MET A 123 -1.49 17.70 6.44
C MET A 123 -0.48 18.82 6.23
N THR A 124 -0.25 19.26 4.98
CA THR A 124 0.75 20.27 4.67
C THR A 124 0.41 21.66 5.20
N ALA A 125 -0.87 21.99 5.37
CA ALA A 125 -1.29 23.24 6.01
C ALA A 125 -0.94 23.31 7.51
N ASN A 126 -0.82 22.15 8.17
CA ASN A 126 -0.58 22.05 9.61
C ASN A 126 0.86 21.67 9.98
N LEU A 127 1.72 21.41 8.98
CA LEU A 127 3.11 21.04 9.20
C LEU A 127 4.05 22.22 8.92
N GLY A 128 5.13 22.30 9.69
CA GLY A 128 6.22 23.27 9.50
C GLY A 128 7.58 22.59 9.43
N GLY A 129 8.59 23.35 9.01
CA GLY A 129 10.00 22.93 9.02
C GLY A 129 10.24 21.59 8.31
N GLU A 130 10.99 20.71 8.97
CA GLU A 130 11.43 19.44 8.42
C GLU A 130 10.27 18.46 8.15
N ALA A 131 9.25 18.45 9.01
CA ALA A 131 8.07 17.60 8.82
C ALA A 131 7.29 17.97 7.54
N LEU A 132 7.19 19.27 7.22
CA LEU A 132 6.58 19.73 5.98
C LEU A 132 7.42 19.29 4.76
N ARG A 133 8.76 19.40 4.85
CA ARG A 133 9.68 18.99 3.79
C ARG A 133 9.52 17.50 3.48
N VAL A 134 9.57 16.65 4.51
CA VAL A 134 9.39 15.20 4.40
C VAL A 134 8.01 14.86 3.83
N SER A 135 6.94 15.49 4.34
CA SER A 135 5.58 15.25 3.86
C SER A 135 5.39 15.58 2.37
N LYS A 136 5.96 16.69 1.89
CA LYS A 136 5.95 17.04 0.46
C LYS A 136 6.75 16.03 -0.38
N LYS A 137 7.88 15.55 0.13
CA LYS A 137 8.69 14.58 -0.61
C LYS A 137 8.02 13.20 -0.72
N ILE A 138 7.39 12.74 0.36
CA ILE A 138 6.56 11.53 0.35
C ILE A 138 5.40 11.67 -0.65
N TRP A 139 4.79 12.85 -0.74
CA TRP A 139 3.74 13.12 -1.73
C TRP A 139 4.24 12.98 -3.16
N GLU A 140 5.38 13.60 -3.51
CA GLU A 140 6.00 13.47 -4.83
C GLU A 140 6.28 12.00 -5.19
N ILE A 141 6.89 11.24 -4.28
CA ILE A 141 7.22 9.82 -4.50
C ILE A 141 5.96 8.98 -4.74
N THR A 142 4.95 9.14 -3.88
CA THR A 142 3.71 8.36 -3.97
C THR A 142 2.83 8.74 -5.18
N HIS A 143 3.04 9.91 -5.78
CA HIS A 143 2.33 10.37 -6.99
C HIS A 143 3.13 10.21 -8.29
N ASN A 144 4.37 9.72 -8.21
CA ASN A 144 5.13 9.36 -9.39
C ASN A 144 4.67 8.00 -9.94
N ASP A 145 3.95 8.02 -11.05
CA ASP A 145 3.42 6.82 -11.71
C ASP A 145 4.48 6.00 -12.45
N GLU A 146 5.68 6.55 -12.66
CA GLU A 146 6.82 5.85 -13.25
C GLU A 146 7.50 4.90 -12.26
N LEU A 147 7.26 5.06 -10.96
CA LEU A 147 7.84 4.20 -9.94
C LEU A 147 7.08 2.89 -9.82
N SER A 148 7.83 1.79 -9.71
CA SER A 148 7.34 0.53 -9.16
C SER A 148 7.08 0.66 -7.66
N ARG A 149 6.33 -0.28 -7.08
CA ARG A 149 6.13 -0.29 -5.62
C ARG A 149 7.44 -0.53 -4.85
N ASN A 150 8.34 -1.34 -5.41
CA ASN A 150 9.67 -1.55 -4.85
C ASN A 150 10.49 -0.26 -4.79
N ASP A 151 10.53 0.49 -5.89
CA ASP A 151 11.29 1.74 -5.97
C ASP A 151 10.68 2.84 -5.11
N GLU A 152 9.34 2.90 -5.07
CA GLU A 152 8.62 3.79 -4.17
C GLU A 152 9.01 3.52 -2.70
N CYS A 153 8.96 2.25 -2.26
CA CYS A 153 9.34 1.88 -0.90
C CYS A 153 10.80 2.23 -0.57
N GLN A 154 11.71 2.06 -1.54
CA GLN A 154 13.11 2.43 -1.34
C GLN A 154 13.27 3.95 -1.19
N GLN A 155 12.68 4.74 -2.10
CA GLN A 155 12.76 6.19 -2.02
C GLN A 155 12.08 6.76 -0.76
N LEU A 156 10.99 6.14 -0.30
CA LEU A 156 10.36 6.51 0.96
C LEU A 156 11.29 6.24 2.16
N GLN A 157 12.00 5.11 2.17
CA GLN A 157 12.97 4.81 3.22
C GLN A 157 14.10 5.85 3.23
N ASP A 158 14.64 6.18 2.06
CA ASP A 158 15.72 7.16 1.92
C ASP A 158 15.33 8.56 2.44
N VAL A 159 14.04 8.93 2.33
CA VAL A 159 13.51 10.18 2.86
C VAL A 159 13.34 10.15 4.38
N LEU A 160 13.03 8.99 4.95
CA LEU A 160 12.75 8.81 6.38
C LEU A 160 13.99 8.55 7.24
N ASP A 161 15.09 8.11 6.62
CA ASP A 161 16.37 7.84 7.29
C ASP A 161 17.28 9.07 7.44
N VAL A 162 16.81 10.25 7.02
CA VAL A 162 17.49 11.56 7.20
C VAL A 162 17.26 12.13 8.60
#